data_AF-A0A8J8EJY3-F1
#
_entry.id   AF-A0A8J8EJY3-F1
#
_cell.length_a   1.000
_cell.length_b   1.000
_cell.length_c   1.000
_cell.angle_alpha   90.00
_cell.angle_beta   90.00
_cell.angle_gamma   90.00
#
_symmetry.space_group_name_H-M   'P 1'
#
loop_
_entity.id
_entity.type
_entity.pdbx_description
1 polymer ?
#
loop_
_entity_poly.entity_id
_entity_poly.type
_entity_poly.pdbx_seq_one_letter_code
_entity_poly.pdbx_strand_id
1 'polypeptide(L)'
;MDEREALIKAGEIARQVKKEVISLIKPGTKLYDIAEFVERRIIELGGKPAFPCNLSINEIAAHYTPYKGDETVLKEGDYLKVDIGVHVDGYIADTALTFRVGMEEDDLVTAAREALENAIKVIRAGIKINEIGKAIEETIRGYGFNPIVNLSGHKIERYKLHAGISIPNIYRPADSYVLKEGDVIAIEPFATTGAGQVIEVPPALIFMYLRDRPVRMAQARRVLMHIKREYNGLPFAYRWLQGFMPEGQLKLALAQLDRVGAIYSYPILREVRGGLVAQFEHTVIVEKEGAYITT
;
A
#
# COMPACT_ATOMS: atom_id res chain seq x y z
N MET A 1 9.58 -12.42 20.91
CA MET A 1 9.49 -11.04 20.45
C MET A 1 8.10 -10.56 20.82
N ASP A 2 8.04 -9.48 21.58
CA ASP A 2 6.78 -8.83 21.93
C ASP A 2 6.17 -8.14 20.69
N GLU A 3 4.88 -7.82 20.73
CA GLU A 3 4.16 -7.14 19.63
C GLU A 3 4.87 -5.87 19.20
N ARG A 4 5.23 -5.00 20.15
CA ARG A 4 5.87 -3.73 19.85
C ARG A 4 7.25 -3.90 19.22
N GLU A 5 8.03 -4.87 19.70
CA GLU A 5 9.33 -5.20 19.11
C GLU A 5 9.20 -5.69 17.66
N ALA A 6 8.18 -6.50 17.37
CA ALA A 6 7.94 -7.01 16.02
C ALA A 6 7.49 -5.89 15.06
N LEU A 7 6.63 -4.97 15.52
CA LEU A 7 6.22 -3.78 14.77
C LEU A 7 7.43 -2.88 14.45
N ILE A 8 8.27 -2.59 15.45
CA ILE A 8 9.48 -1.78 15.27
C ILE A 8 10.43 -2.46 14.29
N LYS A 9 10.67 -3.77 14.44
CA LYS A 9 11.54 -4.52 13.52
C LYS A 9 11.00 -4.51 12.09
N ALA A 10 9.69 -4.69 11.89
CA ALA A 10 9.08 -4.58 10.56
C ALA A 10 9.30 -3.19 9.95
N GLY A 11 9.14 -2.14 10.76
CA GLY A 11 9.35 -0.75 10.36
C GLY A 11 10.80 -0.42 10.03
N GLU A 12 11.76 -0.92 10.81
CA GLU A 12 13.19 -0.76 10.55
C GLU A 12 13.60 -1.38 9.21
N ILE A 13 13.10 -2.59 8.92
CA ILE A 13 13.32 -3.27 7.63
C ILE A 13 12.70 -2.45 6.51
N ALA A 14 11.44 -2.02 6.64
CA ALA A 14 10.74 -1.22 5.64
C ALA A 14 11.49 0.09 5.34
N ARG A 15 11.93 0.81 6.39
CA ARG A 15 12.71 2.05 6.27
C ARG A 15 14.05 1.82 5.57
N GLN A 16 14.74 0.72 5.90
CA GLN A 16 16.00 0.37 5.25
C GLN A 16 15.79 0.09 3.75
N VAL A 17 14.80 -0.74 3.41
CA VAL A 17 14.49 -1.06 2.00
C VAL A 17 14.04 0.19 1.23
N LYS A 18 13.18 1.03 1.83
CA LYS A 18 12.73 2.32 1.30
C LYS A 18 13.90 3.27 1.01
N LYS A 19 14.96 3.26 1.83
CA LYS A 19 16.18 4.04 1.59
C LYS A 19 17.06 3.44 0.48
N GLU A 20 17.21 2.12 0.46
CA GLU A 20 18.07 1.44 -0.52
C GLU A 20 17.48 1.47 -1.95
N VAL A 21 16.15 1.36 -2.08
CA VAL A 21 15.47 1.35 -3.39
C VAL A 21 15.65 2.65 -4.16
N ILE A 22 15.86 3.78 -3.49
CA ILE A 22 16.08 5.11 -4.11
C ILE A 22 17.19 5.06 -5.16
N SER A 23 18.27 4.33 -4.89
CA SER A 23 19.42 4.19 -5.80
C SER A 23 19.09 3.49 -7.13
N LEU A 24 17.95 2.80 -7.19
CA LEU A 24 17.46 2.11 -8.38
C LEU A 24 16.48 2.96 -9.19
N ILE A 25 15.93 4.03 -8.61
CA ILE A 25 14.89 4.84 -9.25
C ILE A 25 15.55 5.82 -10.22
N LYS A 26 15.75 5.37 -11.45
CA LYS A 26 16.32 6.16 -12.56
C LYS A 26 15.65 5.80 -13.89
N PRO A 27 15.65 6.73 -14.86
CA PRO A 27 15.11 6.47 -16.19
C PRO A 27 15.67 5.17 -16.80
N GLY A 28 14.80 4.40 -17.45
CA GLY A 28 15.10 3.12 -18.08
C GLY A 28 15.08 1.90 -17.14
N THR A 29 14.94 2.08 -15.83
CA THR A 29 14.86 0.94 -14.89
C THR A 29 13.51 0.25 -15.02
N LYS A 30 13.51 -1.08 -15.14
CA LYS A 30 12.28 -1.88 -15.19
C LYS A 30 11.61 -1.90 -13.81
N LEU A 31 10.29 -1.75 -13.79
CA LEU A 31 9.52 -1.89 -12.54
C LEU A 31 9.69 -3.29 -11.93
N TYR A 32 9.73 -4.32 -12.78
CA TYR A 32 9.95 -5.70 -12.34
C TYR A 32 11.22 -5.85 -11.48
N ASP A 33 12.33 -5.24 -11.91
CA ASP A 33 13.62 -5.33 -11.21
C ASP A 33 13.57 -4.61 -9.85
N ILE A 34 12.84 -3.49 -9.77
CA ILE A 34 12.62 -2.75 -8.51
C ILE A 34 11.80 -3.59 -7.54
N ALA A 35 10.68 -4.17 -7.98
CA ALA A 35 9.82 -4.98 -7.12
C ALA A 35 10.55 -6.23 -6.59
N GLU A 36 11.29 -6.94 -7.45
CA GLU A 36 12.08 -8.11 -7.05
C GLU A 36 13.22 -7.73 -6.09
N PHE A 37 13.85 -6.56 -6.28
CA PHE A 37 14.83 -6.05 -5.33
C PHE A 37 14.21 -5.80 -3.95
N VAL A 38 13.12 -5.03 -3.89
CA VAL A 38 12.44 -4.67 -2.63
C VAL A 38 12.05 -5.94 -1.86
N GLU A 39 11.36 -6.87 -2.52
CA GLU A 39 10.81 -8.06 -1.87
C GLU A 39 11.92 -9.03 -1.43
N ARG A 40 12.96 -9.22 -2.25
CA ARG A 40 14.14 -10.01 -1.86
C ARG A 40 14.84 -9.38 -0.67
N ARG A 41 15.01 -8.06 -0.69
CA ARG A 41 15.74 -7.34 0.36
C ARG A 41 15.02 -7.40 1.71
N ILE A 42 13.68 -7.34 1.71
CA ILE A 42 12.86 -7.55 2.90
C ILE A 42 13.15 -8.93 3.53
N ILE A 43 13.24 -9.97 2.70
CA ILE A 43 13.52 -11.34 3.15
C ILE A 43 14.94 -11.46 3.72
N GLU A 44 15.94 -10.89 3.04
CA GLU A 44 17.34 -10.88 3.50
C GLU A 44 17.52 -10.22 4.87
N LEU A 45 16.73 -9.18 5.15
CA LEU A 45 16.73 -8.47 6.44
C LEU A 45 15.90 -9.18 7.53
N GLY A 46 15.33 -10.36 7.22
CA GLY A 46 14.63 -11.21 8.17
C GLY A 46 13.15 -10.86 8.37
N GLY A 47 12.55 -10.11 7.44
CA GLY A 47 11.11 -9.88 7.35
C GLY A 47 10.47 -10.71 6.24
N LYS A 48 9.20 -10.46 5.97
CA LYS A 48 8.48 -10.95 4.78
C LYS A 48 7.62 -9.82 4.22
N PRO A 49 7.37 -9.78 2.90
CA PRO A 49 6.45 -8.79 2.34
C PRO A 49 5.05 -8.93 2.97
N ALA A 50 4.52 -7.85 3.55
CA ALA A 50 3.14 -7.81 4.03
C ALA A 50 2.13 -7.77 2.89
N PHE A 51 2.56 -7.24 1.75
CA PHE A 51 1.85 -7.20 0.48
C PHE A 51 2.89 -7.00 -0.63
N PRO A 52 2.54 -7.19 -1.92
CA PRO A 52 3.47 -6.98 -3.03
C PRO A 52 3.98 -5.55 -3.10
N CYS A 53 5.25 -5.34 -3.46
CA CYS A 53 5.76 -3.98 -3.69
C CYS A 53 4.92 -3.30 -4.78
N ASN A 54 4.29 -2.17 -4.42
CA ASN A 54 3.45 -1.38 -5.30
C ASN A 54 4.32 -0.30 -5.97
N LEU A 55 4.22 -0.19 -7.30
CA LEU A 55 4.99 0.70 -8.15
C LEU A 55 4.06 1.41 -9.12
N SER A 56 3.36 2.42 -8.60
CA SER A 56 2.28 3.12 -9.30
C SER A 56 2.77 4.43 -9.91
N ILE A 57 2.68 4.57 -11.23
CA ILE A 57 3.22 5.72 -11.98
C ILE A 57 2.11 6.71 -12.35
N ASN A 58 2.37 8.00 -12.16
CA ASN A 58 1.54 9.11 -12.66
C ASN A 58 0.09 9.04 -12.15
N GLU A 59 -0.88 8.85 -13.04
CA GLU A 59 -2.31 8.77 -12.72
C GLU A 59 -2.74 7.46 -12.07
N ILE A 60 -1.90 6.43 -12.13
CA ILE A 60 -2.10 5.21 -11.35
C ILE A 60 -1.80 5.57 -9.90
N ALA A 61 -2.82 5.48 -9.04
CA ALA A 61 -2.73 5.84 -7.62
C ALA A 61 -2.13 4.70 -6.80
N ALA A 62 -2.65 3.48 -6.93
CA ALA A 62 -2.26 2.31 -6.13
C ALA A 62 -2.58 0.99 -6.86
N HIS A 63 -2.20 -0.13 -6.22
CA HIS A 63 -2.47 -1.52 -6.64
C HIS A 63 -1.78 -2.00 -7.93
N TYR A 64 -0.79 -1.25 -8.41
CA TYR A 64 0.07 -1.74 -9.50
C TYR A 64 1.31 -2.42 -8.92
N THR A 65 1.51 -3.69 -9.24
CA THR A 65 2.78 -4.40 -9.03
C THR A 65 3.14 -5.13 -10.33
N PRO A 66 4.40 -5.10 -10.78
CA PRO A 66 4.78 -5.72 -12.05
C PRO A 66 4.61 -7.24 -12.02
N TYR A 67 4.56 -7.87 -13.20
CA TYR A 67 4.52 -9.31 -13.38
C TYR A 67 5.69 -9.80 -14.25
N LYS A 68 6.01 -11.09 -14.22
CA LYS A 68 7.02 -11.68 -15.12
C LYS A 68 6.57 -11.48 -16.57
N GLY A 69 7.39 -10.79 -17.35
CA GLY A 69 7.07 -10.39 -18.73
C GLY A 69 6.57 -8.94 -18.85
N ASP A 70 6.42 -8.23 -17.74
CA ASP A 70 6.16 -6.79 -17.75
C ASP A 70 7.42 -6.02 -18.19
N GLU A 71 7.28 -5.25 -19.26
CA GLU A 71 8.36 -4.45 -19.85
C GLU A 71 8.28 -2.98 -19.45
N THR A 72 7.41 -2.62 -18.51
CA THR A 72 7.27 -1.24 -18.04
C THR A 72 8.58 -0.74 -17.44
N VAL A 73 9.06 0.38 -17.98
CA VAL A 73 10.28 1.07 -17.53
C VAL A 73 9.95 2.48 -17.07
N LEU A 74 10.70 2.94 -16.07
CA LEU A 74 10.63 4.32 -15.61
C LEU A 74 11.10 5.29 -16.70
N LYS A 75 10.40 6.41 -16.84
CA LYS A 75 10.79 7.53 -17.68
C LYS A 75 11.15 8.72 -16.81
N GLU A 76 12.02 9.58 -17.32
CA GLU A 76 12.28 10.87 -16.67
C GLU A 76 10.97 11.66 -16.54
N GLY A 77 10.74 12.23 -15.37
CA GLY A 77 9.52 12.98 -15.03
C GLY A 77 8.34 12.14 -14.53
N ASP A 78 8.43 10.81 -14.53
CA ASP A 78 7.38 9.96 -13.94
C ASP A 78 7.24 10.22 -12.43
N TYR A 79 6.00 10.28 -11.94
CA TYR A 79 5.67 10.31 -10.51
C TYR A 79 5.48 8.87 -10.03
N LEU A 80 6.58 8.25 -9.62
CA LEU A 80 6.60 6.89 -9.11
C LEU A 80 6.27 6.88 -7.63
N LYS A 81 5.13 6.29 -7.29
CA LYS A 81 4.79 5.92 -5.92
C LYS A 81 5.35 4.53 -5.65
N VAL A 82 6.22 4.43 -4.65
CA VAL A 82 6.80 3.17 -4.17
C VAL A 82 6.19 2.88 -2.82
N ASP A 83 5.44 1.81 -2.72
CA ASP A 83 4.69 1.42 -1.53
C ASP A 83 5.09 0.00 -1.10
N ILE A 84 5.55 -0.10 0.15
CA ILE A 84 6.35 -1.19 0.70
C ILE A 84 5.73 -1.67 2.01
N GLY A 85 5.23 -2.91 1.98
CA GLY A 85 4.75 -3.61 3.16
C GLY A 85 5.75 -4.63 3.68
N VAL A 86 6.05 -4.59 4.97
CA VAL A 86 6.85 -5.59 5.67
C VAL A 86 6.06 -6.16 6.84
N HIS A 87 6.14 -7.46 7.07
CA HIS A 87 5.67 -8.05 8.31
C HIS A 87 6.73 -8.92 8.98
N VAL A 88 6.64 -8.97 10.32
CA VAL A 88 7.37 -9.89 11.18
C VAL A 88 6.35 -10.60 12.05
N ASP A 89 6.20 -11.92 11.89
CA ASP A 89 5.20 -12.74 12.60
C ASP A 89 3.74 -12.23 12.53
N GLY A 90 3.43 -11.49 11.46
CA GLY A 90 2.13 -10.90 11.17
C GLY A 90 1.96 -9.47 11.64
N TYR A 91 2.92 -8.90 12.38
CA TYR A 91 2.94 -7.48 12.72
C TYR A 91 3.50 -6.68 11.56
N ILE A 92 2.74 -5.71 11.07
CA ILE A 92 2.94 -5.08 9.76
C ILE A 92 3.49 -3.66 9.94
N ALA A 93 4.42 -3.31 9.07
CA ALA A 93 4.80 -1.95 8.76
C ALA A 93 4.46 -1.67 7.29
N ASP A 94 3.75 -0.58 7.09
CA ASP A 94 3.25 -0.06 5.82
C ASP A 94 3.85 1.34 5.58
N THR A 95 4.42 1.57 4.41
CA THR A 95 5.07 2.85 4.09
C THR A 95 5.26 3.05 2.59
N ALA A 96 5.07 4.30 2.20
CA ALA A 96 5.12 4.72 0.82
C ALA A 96 5.75 6.11 0.68
N LEU A 97 6.23 6.39 -0.51
CA LEU A 97 6.73 7.70 -0.91
C LEU A 97 6.66 7.87 -2.42
N THR A 98 6.62 9.12 -2.87
CA THR A 98 6.63 9.48 -4.28
C THR A 98 7.97 10.04 -4.70
N PHE A 99 8.49 9.56 -5.82
CA PHE A 99 9.66 10.11 -6.49
C PHE A 99 9.26 10.68 -7.85
N ARG A 100 9.81 11.86 -8.17
CA ARG A 100 9.83 12.34 -9.55
C ARG A 100 11.11 11.83 -10.22
N VAL A 101 10.97 10.86 -11.11
CA VAL A 101 12.12 10.12 -11.65
C VAL A 101 13.07 11.06 -12.39
N GLY A 102 14.32 11.14 -11.93
CA GLY A 102 15.36 11.99 -12.56
C GLY A 102 15.14 13.49 -12.39
N MET A 103 14.23 13.91 -11.50
CA MET A 103 13.92 15.32 -11.25
C MET A 103 13.80 15.59 -9.74
N GLU A 104 13.94 16.85 -9.34
CA GLU A 104 13.68 17.28 -7.96
C GLU A 104 12.20 17.10 -7.59
N GLU A 105 11.84 17.17 -6.31
CA GLU A 105 10.43 17.21 -5.89
C GLU A 105 9.74 18.51 -6.36
N ASP A 106 8.42 18.49 -6.48
CA ASP A 106 7.60 19.68 -6.76
C ASP A 106 6.53 19.89 -5.68
N ASP A 107 5.66 20.88 -5.90
CA ASP A 107 4.61 21.22 -4.96
C ASP A 107 3.60 20.09 -4.75
N LEU A 108 3.35 19.21 -5.74
CA LEU A 108 2.42 18.08 -5.59
C LEU A 108 3.01 17.03 -4.63
N VAL A 109 4.29 16.68 -4.83
CA VAL A 109 5.02 15.76 -3.94
C VAL A 109 5.14 16.36 -2.54
N THR A 110 5.48 17.65 -2.46
CA THR A 110 5.58 18.40 -1.19
C THR A 110 4.25 18.43 -0.45
N ALA A 111 3.13 18.67 -1.13
CA ALA A 111 1.80 18.71 -0.53
C ALA A 111 1.43 17.39 0.15
N ALA A 112 1.68 16.25 -0.51
CA ALA A 112 1.41 14.93 0.07
C ALA A 112 2.33 14.62 1.26
N ARG A 113 3.63 14.96 1.16
CA ARG A 113 4.60 14.77 2.25
C ARG A 113 4.25 15.60 3.48
N GLU A 114 4.00 16.90 3.31
CA GLU A 114 3.66 17.79 4.41
C GLU A 114 2.29 17.47 5.01
N ALA A 115 1.34 16.98 4.21
CA ALA A 115 0.06 16.51 4.72
C ALA A 115 0.25 15.33 5.67
N LEU A 116 1.16 14.40 5.37
CA LEU A 116 1.50 13.29 6.26
C LEU A 116 2.16 13.78 7.54
N GLU A 117 3.15 14.66 7.42
CA GLU A 117 3.85 15.24 8.57
C GLU A 117 2.90 15.99 9.50
N ASN A 118 1.95 16.76 8.95
CA ASN A 118 0.95 17.50 9.73
C ASN A 118 -0.11 16.59 10.33
N ALA A 119 -0.53 15.55 9.61
CA ALA A 119 -1.42 14.52 10.13
C ALA A 119 -0.81 13.81 11.35
N ILE A 120 0.47 13.43 11.29
CA ILE A 120 1.14 12.75 12.40
C ILE A 120 1.20 13.63 13.66
N LYS A 121 1.42 14.95 13.51
CA LYS A 121 1.48 15.90 14.65
C LYS A 121 0.19 15.95 15.47
N VAL A 122 -0.97 15.63 14.90
CA VAL A 122 -2.24 15.65 15.63
C VAL A 122 -2.55 14.33 16.33
N ILE A 123 -1.86 13.24 15.98
CA ILE A 123 -2.18 11.89 16.45
C ILE A 123 -1.75 11.72 17.91
N ARG A 124 -2.70 11.27 18.72
CA ARG A 124 -2.53 10.79 20.09
C ARG A 124 -3.79 10.04 20.53
N ALA A 125 -3.70 9.26 21.58
CA ALA A 125 -4.89 8.62 22.15
C ALA A 125 -5.95 9.67 22.52
N GLY A 126 -7.22 9.37 22.21
CA GLY A 126 -8.35 10.24 22.51
C GLY A 126 -8.75 11.22 21.39
N ILE A 127 -7.96 11.38 20.31
CA ILE A 127 -8.39 12.17 19.15
C ILE A 127 -9.33 11.37 18.25
N LYS A 128 -10.20 12.08 17.52
CA LYS A 128 -11.04 11.47 16.49
C LYS A 128 -10.31 11.44 15.15
N ILE A 129 -10.56 10.40 14.36
CA ILE A 129 -9.93 10.23 13.04
C ILE A 129 -10.27 11.35 12.04
N ASN A 130 -11.42 12.02 12.19
CA ASN A 130 -11.78 13.16 11.33
C ASN A 130 -10.83 14.36 11.50
N GLU A 131 -10.20 14.54 12.67
CA GLU A 131 -9.19 15.60 12.88
C GLU A 131 -7.92 15.32 12.06
N ILE A 132 -7.58 14.05 11.85
CA ILE A 132 -6.48 13.65 10.96
C ILE A 132 -6.85 14.00 9.52
N GLY A 133 -8.05 13.62 9.07
CA GLY A 133 -8.53 13.95 7.73
C GLY A 133 -8.63 15.46 7.48
N LYS A 134 -8.93 16.25 8.51
CA LYS A 134 -8.89 17.72 8.43
C LYS A 134 -7.48 18.24 8.20
N ALA A 135 -6.50 17.78 8.98
CA ALA A 135 -5.11 18.20 8.83
C ALA A 135 -4.56 17.87 7.43
N ILE A 136 -4.90 16.69 6.90
CA ILE A 136 -4.52 16.26 5.55
C ILE A 136 -5.17 17.17 4.50
N GLU A 137 -6.49 17.36 4.57
CA GLU A 137 -7.24 18.13 3.59
C GLU A 137 -6.83 19.60 3.55
N GLU A 138 -6.70 20.24 4.71
CA GLU A 138 -6.27 21.64 4.80
C GLU A 138 -4.87 21.83 4.20
N THR A 139 -3.96 20.89 4.46
CA THR A 139 -2.61 20.94 3.89
C THR A 139 -2.65 20.77 2.37
N ILE A 140 -3.26 19.70 1.84
CA ILE A 140 -3.27 19.43 0.39
C ILE A 140 -3.98 20.56 -0.38
N ARG A 141 -5.11 21.06 0.13
CA ARG A 141 -5.84 22.17 -0.49
C ARG A 141 -5.09 23.50 -0.40
N GLY A 142 -4.30 23.70 0.65
CA GLY A 142 -3.44 24.88 0.81
C GLY A 142 -2.41 25.03 -0.31
N TYR A 143 -1.92 23.91 -0.85
CA TYR A 143 -1.05 23.87 -2.04
C TYR A 143 -1.82 23.98 -3.37
N GLY A 144 -3.15 24.05 -3.35
CA GLY A 144 -3.98 24.13 -4.56
C GLY A 144 -4.27 22.78 -5.23
N PHE A 145 -4.01 21.66 -4.56
CA PHE A 145 -4.31 20.31 -5.07
C PHE A 145 -5.56 19.70 -4.41
N ASN A 146 -5.99 18.56 -4.93
CA ASN A 146 -7.13 17.82 -4.38
C ASN A 146 -6.66 16.57 -3.62
N PRO A 147 -7.14 16.33 -2.39
CA PRO A 147 -6.99 15.03 -1.75
C PRO A 147 -7.84 13.98 -2.47
N ILE A 148 -7.35 12.74 -2.58
CA ILE A 148 -8.17 11.62 -3.08
C ILE A 148 -9.14 11.19 -1.98
N VAL A 149 -10.45 11.26 -2.25
CA VAL A 149 -11.50 11.13 -1.24
C VAL A 149 -11.92 9.69 -0.94
N ASN A 150 -11.62 8.75 -1.85
CA ASN A 150 -11.98 7.33 -1.75
C ASN A 150 -10.76 6.40 -1.72
N LEU A 151 -9.60 6.94 -1.34
CA LEU A 151 -8.38 6.20 -1.00
C LEU A 151 -7.76 6.87 0.22
N SER A 152 -7.40 6.10 1.23
CA SER A 152 -7.20 6.61 2.59
C SER A 152 -6.41 5.63 3.43
N GLY A 153 -5.77 6.13 4.49
CA GLY A 153 -5.12 5.27 5.48
C GLY A 153 -6.08 4.34 6.18
N HIS A 154 -5.52 3.48 7.03
CA HIS A 154 -6.26 2.38 7.63
C HIS A 154 -5.65 1.94 8.96
N LYS A 155 -6.48 1.35 9.80
CA LYS A 155 -6.01 0.62 10.98
C LYS A 155 -5.41 -0.70 10.54
N ILE A 156 -4.31 -1.08 11.18
CA ILE A 156 -3.58 -2.32 10.97
C ILE A 156 -3.73 -3.20 12.21
N GLU A 157 -3.92 -4.50 12.00
CA GLU A 157 -3.87 -5.52 13.05
C GLU A 157 -2.98 -6.69 12.60
N ARG A 158 -2.64 -7.58 13.52
CA ARG A 158 -1.79 -8.74 13.21
C ARG A 158 -2.41 -9.59 12.09
N TYR A 159 -1.66 -9.82 11.01
CA TYR A 159 -2.08 -10.48 9.76
C TYR A 159 -3.25 -9.82 9.02
N LYS A 160 -3.59 -8.58 9.37
CA LYS A 160 -4.74 -7.88 8.80
C LYS A 160 -4.34 -6.45 8.47
N LEU A 161 -3.88 -6.28 7.23
CA LEU A 161 -3.46 -4.99 6.68
C LEU A 161 -4.58 -3.95 6.86
N HIS A 162 -5.78 -4.24 6.36
CA HIS A 162 -6.95 -3.39 6.52
C HIS A 162 -7.86 -3.90 7.64
N ALA A 163 -7.75 -3.33 8.85
CA ALA A 163 -8.47 -3.78 10.03
C ALA A 163 -9.92 -3.25 10.16
N GLY A 164 -10.39 -2.45 9.21
CA GLY A 164 -11.79 -2.03 9.07
C GLY A 164 -12.11 -0.61 9.53
N ILE A 165 -11.13 0.11 10.08
CA ILE A 165 -11.23 1.56 10.33
C ILE A 165 -10.35 2.26 9.30
N SER A 166 -10.91 3.23 8.57
CA SER A 166 -10.19 4.07 7.62
C SER A 166 -9.77 5.39 8.26
N ILE A 167 -8.62 5.92 7.86
CA ILE A 167 -8.08 7.24 8.23
C ILE A 167 -8.21 8.13 6.99
N PRO A 168 -9.34 8.85 6.82
CA PRO A 168 -9.68 9.55 5.59
C PRO A 168 -8.70 10.69 5.28
N ASN A 169 -8.52 10.99 3.99
CA ASN A 169 -7.77 12.16 3.52
C ASN A 169 -8.58 13.47 3.48
N ILE A 170 -9.84 13.42 3.97
CA ILE A 170 -10.72 14.58 4.08
C ILE A 170 -11.46 14.59 5.41
N TYR A 171 -11.85 15.78 5.86
CA TYR A 171 -12.69 15.92 7.04
C TYR A 171 -14.12 15.44 6.74
N ARG A 172 -14.63 14.54 7.58
CA ARG A 172 -16.05 14.20 7.61
C ARG A 172 -16.53 14.17 9.06
N PRO A 173 -17.62 14.89 9.41
CA PRO A 173 -18.16 14.86 10.77
C PRO A 173 -18.55 13.46 11.27
N ALA A 174 -18.90 12.55 10.34
CA ALA A 174 -19.31 11.19 10.65
C ALA A 174 -18.15 10.27 11.08
N ASP A 175 -16.91 10.61 10.71
CA ASP A 175 -15.70 9.81 10.99
C ASP A 175 -15.28 10.00 12.45
N SER A 176 -15.99 9.29 13.32
CA SER A 176 -16.05 9.54 14.76
C SER A 176 -15.28 8.54 15.62
N TYR A 177 -14.56 7.59 15.00
CA TYR A 177 -13.69 6.66 15.72
C TYR A 177 -12.64 7.45 16.52
N VAL A 178 -12.49 7.11 17.80
CA VAL A 178 -11.52 7.72 18.71
C VAL A 178 -10.32 6.80 18.80
N LEU A 179 -9.14 7.31 18.46
CA LEU A 179 -7.88 6.57 18.54
C LEU A 179 -7.59 6.15 19.97
N LYS A 180 -7.11 4.91 20.13
CA LYS A 180 -6.75 4.34 21.44
C LYS A 180 -5.24 4.16 21.52
N GLU A 181 -4.70 4.25 22.72
CA GLU A 181 -3.31 3.87 22.97
C GLU A 181 -3.09 2.42 22.54
N GLY A 182 -2.03 2.19 21.75
CA GLY A 182 -1.73 0.89 21.14
C GLY A 182 -2.41 0.61 19.79
N ASP A 183 -3.31 1.48 19.30
CA ASP A 183 -3.78 1.36 17.91
C ASP A 183 -2.59 1.50 16.95
N VAL A 184 -2.50 0.60 15.96
CA VAL A 184 -1.54 0.69 14.86
C VAL A 184 -2.30 1.18 13.62
N ILE A 185 -1.82 2.26 13.00
CA ILE A 185 -2.47 2.85 11.83
C ILE A 185 -1.45 3.23 10.77
N ALA A 186 -1.82 3.01 9.51
CA ALA A 186 -1.21 3.60 8.33
C ALA A 186 -1.90 4.94 8.03
N ILE A 187 -1.11 5.98 7.79
CA ILE A 187 -1.60 7.29 7.37
C ILE A 187 -0.99 7.56 6.00
N GLU A 188 -1.83 7.62 4.97
CA GLU A 188 -1.40 7.72 3.56
C GLU A 188 -2.18 8.81 2.81
N PRO A 189 -1.73 10.08 2.91
CA PRO A 189 -2.24 11.15 2.09
C PRO A 189 -1.95 10.90 0.61
N PHE A 190 -3.00 10.94 -0.20
CA PHE A 190 -2.90 11.03 -1.65
C PHE A 190 -3.33 12.41 -2.12
N ALA A 191 -2.41 13.14 -2.75
CA ALA A 191 -2.71 14.40 -3.42
C ALA A 191 -2.76 14.18 -4.93
N THR A 192 -3.62 14.93 -5.63
CA THR A 192 -3.70 14.88 -7.09
C THR A 192 -3.98 16.22 -7.74
N THR A 193 -3.51 16.37 -8.97
CA THR A 193 -3.91 17.45 -9.89
C THR A 193 -5.28 17.20 -10.55
N GLY A 194 -5.85 16.01 -10.37
CA GLY A 194 -7.12 15.59 -10.95
C GLY A 194 -8.34 15.96 -10.11
N ALA A 195 -9.38 15.13 -10.21
CA ALA A 195 -10.66 15.33 -9.52
C ALA A 195 -10.63 14.94 -8.04
N GLY A 196 -9.60 14.22 -7.58
CA GLY A 196 -9.54 13.72 -6.20
C GLY A 196 -10.37 12.45 -5.99
N GLN A 197 -10.51 11.60 -7.02
CA GLN A 197 -11.20 10.32 -6.91
C GLN A 197 -10.52 9.27 -7.78
N VAL A 198 -10.45 8.03 -7.29
CA VAL A 198 -9.94 6.89 -8.05
C VAL A 198 -11.06 5.95 -8.49
N ILE A 199 -10.82 5.27 -9.61
CA ILE A 199 -11.65 4.19 -10.13
C ILE A 199 -10.81 2.93 -10.31
N GLU A 200 -11.45 1.78 -10.16
CA GLU A 200 -10.85 0.50 -10.49
C GLU A 200 -10.73 0.34 -12.01
N VAL A 201 -9.55 -0.06 -12.48
CA VAL A 201 -9.29 -0.41 -13.86
C VAL A 201 -8.56 -1.75 -13.94
N PRO A 202 -8.84 -2.59 -14.95
CA PRO A 202 -8.07 -3.80 -15.19
C PRO A 202 -6.60 -3.48 -15.54
N PRO A 203 -5.68 -4.44 -15.35
CA PRO A 203 -5.87 -5.75 -14.71
C PRO A 203 -5.95 -5.69 -13.17
N ALA A 204 -6.34 -6.81 -12.56
CA ALA A 204 -6.03 -7.07 -11.16
C ALA A 204 -4.73 -7.89 -11.06
N LEU A 205 -3.74 -7.32 -10.37
CA LEU A 205 -2.41 -7.90 -10.19
C LEU A 205 -2.15 -8.35 -8.76
N ILE A 206 -3.01 -7.92 -7.82
CA ILE A 206 -2.92 -8.21 -6.39
C ILE A 206 -4.23 -8.88 -5.97
N PHE A 207 -4.13 -9.84 -5.06
CA PHE A 207 -5.26 -10.61 -4.56
C PHE A 207 -5.09 -10.85 -3.06
N MET A 208 -6.16 -11.19 -2.35
CA MET A 208 -6.10 -11.54 -0.93
C MET A 208 -7.03 -12.72 -0.65
N TYR A 209 -6.57 -13.66 0.17
CA TYR A 209 -7.43 -14.74 0.65
C TYR A 209 -8.48 -14.20 1.61
N LEU A 210 -9.75 -14.56 1.37
CA LEU A 210 -10.85 -14.18 2.25
C LEU A 210 -11.26 -15.34 3.15
N ARG A 211 -11.60 -16.47 2.54
CA ARG A 211 -12.18 -17.63 3.25
C ARG A 211 -12.19 -18.87 2.36
N ASP A 212 -12.29 -20.03 2.99
CA ASP A 212 -12.52 -21.27 2.27
C ASP A 212 -13.90 -21.28 1.61
N ARG A 213 -13.94 -21.72 0.36
CA ARG A 213 -15.18 -21.94 -0.41
C ARG A 213 -15.11 -23.28 -1.14
N PRO A 214 -16.25 -23.95 -1.38
CA PRO A 214 -16.27 -25.14 -2.23
C PRO A 214 -15.88 -24.80 -3.67
N VAL A 215 -14.80 -25.42 -4.17
CA VAL A 215 -14.29 -25.18 -5.54
C VAL A 215 -14.18 -26.51 -6.29
N ARG A 216 -14.86 -26.62 -7.45
CA ARG A 216 -14.90 -27.86 -8.25
C ARG A 216 -13.63 -28.10 -9.08
N MET A 217 -12.97 -27.06 -9.56
CA MET A 217 -11.74 -27.18 -10.37
C MET A 217 -10.55 -27.58 -9.49
N ALA A 218 -9.83 -28.62 -9.88
CA ALA A 218 -8.71 -29.15 -9.11
C ALA A 218 -7.54 -28.16 -9.01
N GLN A 219 -7.26 -27.45 -10.11
CA GLN A 219 -6.21 -26.43 -10.18
C GLN A 219 -6.50 -25.27 -9.23
N ALA A 220 -7.74 -24.75 -9.23
CA ALA A 220 -8.15 -23.69 -8.32
C ALA A 220 -8.07 -24.12 -6.85
N ARG A 221 -8.42 -25.38 -6.52
CA ARG A 221 -8.20 -25.90 -5.16
C ARG A 221 -6.72 -25.93 -4.77
N ARG A 222 -5.82 -26.35 -5.68
CA ARG A 222 -4.37 -26.34 -5.43
C ARG A 222 -3.84 -24.93 -5.17
N VAL A 223 -4.29 -23.96 -5.96
CA VAL A 223 -3.95 -22.54 -5.79
C VAL A 223 -4.46 -22.01 -4.44
N LEU A 224 -5.71 -22.29 -4.09
CA LEU A 224 -6.30 -21.85 -2.81
C LEU A 224 -5.54 -22.42 -1.60
N MET A 225 -5.20 -23.72 -1.62
CA MET A 225 -4.41 -24.35 -0.55
C MET A 225 -3.03 -23.71 -0.42
N HIS A 226 -2.38 -23.41 -1.54
CA HIS A 226 -1.07 -22.74 -1.54
C HIS A 226 -1.17 -21.33 -0.96
N ILE A 227 -2.08 -20.49 -1.47
CA ILE A 227 -2.31 -19.11 -1.00
C ILE A 227 -2.59 -19.07 0.50
N LYS A 228 -3.48 -19.95 0.98
CA LYS A 228 -3.84 -20.01 2.41
C LYS A 228 -2.62 -20.31 3.28
N ARG A 229 -1.74 -21.21 2.84
CA ARG A 229 -0.56 -21.62 3.58
C ARG A 229 0.54 -20.56 3.55
N GLU A 230 0.81 -19.97 2.38
CA GLU A 230 1.97 -19.07 2.22
C GLU A 230 1.68 -17.65 2.69
N TYR A 231 0.48 -17.12 2.46
CA TYR A 231 0.20 -15.69 2.63
C TYR A 231 -0.70 -15.39 3.85
N ASN A 232 -1.35 -16.40 4.43
CA ASN A 232 -2.10 -16.30 5.68
C ASN A 232 -3.08 -15.10 5.78
N GLY A 233 -3.80 -14.81 4.69
CA GLY A 233 -4.78 -13.70 4.64
C GLY A 233 -4.19 -12.34 4.27
N LEU A 234 -2.87 -12.23 4.11
CA LEU A 234 -2.23 -11.04 3.55
C LEU A 234 -2.35 -10.98 2.02
N PRO A 235 -2.30 -9.78 1.42
CA PRO A 235 -2.30 -9.64 -0.03
C PRO A 235 -1.09 -10.32 -0.69
N PHE A 236 -1.29 -10.82 -1.91
CA PHE A 236 -0.27 -11.49 -2.72
C PHE A 236 -0.38 -11.12 -4.19
N ALA A 237 0.75 -11.15 -4.90
CA ALA A 237 0.80 -10.80 -6.31
C ALA A 237 0.44 -11.99 -7.20
N TYR A 238 -0.14 -11.70 -8.36
CA TYR A 238 -0.12 -12.62 -9.50
C TYR A 238 1.31 -13.11 -9.79
N ARG A 239 2.29 -12.20 -9.72
CA ARG A 239 3.72 -12.47 -9.95
C ARG A 239 4.28 -13.59 -9.08
N TRP A 240 3.90 -13.64 -7.81
CA TRP A 240 4.39 -14.64 -6.87
C TRP A 240 3.90 -16.05 -7.22
N LEU A 241 2.80 -16.17 -7.95
CA LEU A 241 2.25 -17.44 -8.43
C LEU A 241 2.72 -17.80 -9.85
N GLN A 242 3.40 -16.90 -10.57
CA GLN A 242 3.88 -17.20 -11.92
C GLN A 242 4.98 -18.26 -11.89
N GLY A 243 4.68 -19.42 -12.50
CA GLY A 243 5.50 -20.62 -12.47
C GLY A 243 4.88 -21.75 -11.64
N PHE A 244 3.86 -21.48 -10.83
CA PHE A 244 3.15 -22.51 -10.06
C PHE A 244 2.36 -23.49 -10.96
N MET A 245 1.84 -23.00 -12.09
CA MET A 245 1.21 -23.77 -13.16
C MET A 245 1.22 -22.96 -14.47
N PRO A 246 0.82 -23.53 -15.63
CA PRO A 246 0.73 -22.79 -16.87
C PRO A 246 -0.15 -21.54 -16.74
N GLU A 247 0.28 -20.42 -17.33
CA GLU A 247 -0.33 -19.10 -17.14
C GLU A 247 -1.84 -19.07 -17.41
N GLY A 248 -2.30 -19.69 -18.50
CA GLY A 248 -3.73 -19.78 -18.80
C GLY A 248 -4.53 -20.50 -17.71
N GLN A 249 -3.96 -21.55 -17.12
CA GLN A 249 -4.60 -22.27 -16.01
C GLN A 249 -4.59 -21.44 -14.72
N LEU A 250 -3.51 -20.72 -14.45
CA LEU A 250 -3.40 -19.85 -13.27
C LEU A 250 -4.44 -18.72 -13.33
N LYS A 251 -4.57 -18.04 -14.48
CA LYS A 251 -5.57 -16.97 -14.68
C LYS A 251 -6.99 -17.48 -14.49
N LEU A 252 -7.32 -18.64 -15.08
CA LEU A 252 -8.63 -19.28 -14.91
C LEU A 252 -8.91 -19.68 -13.45
N ALA A 253 -7.90 -20.21 -12.76
CA ALA A 253 -8.00 -20.59 -11.36
C ALA A 253 -8.27 -19.37 -10.46
N LEU A 254 -7.49 -18.29 -10.61
CA LEU A 254 -7.70 -17.05 -9.86
C LEU A 254 -9.07 -16.43 -10.13
N ALA A 255 -9.46 -16.33 -11.41
CA ALA A 255 -10.78 -15.81 -11.78
C ALA A 255 -11.94 -16.63 -11.19
N GLN A 256 -11.78 -17.96 -11.09
CA GLN A 256 -12.78 -18.79 -10.42
C GLN A 256 -12.82 -18.56 -8.91
N LEU A 257 -11.65 -18.49 -8.26
CA LEU A 257 -11.55 -18.27 -6.82
C LEU A 257 -12.14 -16.92 -6.41
N ASP A 258 -11.91 -15.87 -7.20
CA ASP A 258 -12.48 -14.55 -7.02
C ASP A 258 -14.00 -14.57 -7.18
N ARG A 259 -14.50 -15.19 -8.28
CA ARG A 259 -15.95 -15.33 -8.54
C ARG A 259 -16.71 -16.04 -7.42
N VAL A 260 -16.12 -17.05 -6.78
CA VAL A 260 -16.77 -17.76 -5.67
C VAL A 260 -16.57 -17.07 -4.31
N GLY A 261 -15.82 -15.96 -4.27
CA GLY A 261 -15.51 -15.21 -3.06
C GLY A 261 -14.60 -15.98 -2.10
N ALA A 262 -13.66 -16.78 -2.63
CA ALA A 262 -12.59 -17.40 -1.84
C ALA A 262 -11.39 -16.45 -1.68
N ILE A 263 -11.13 -15.67 -2.73
CA ILE A 263 -10.19 -14.56 -2.73
C ILE A 263 -10.93 -13.27 -3.13
N TYR A 264 -10.28 -12.14 -2.90
CA TYR A 264 -10.66 -10.84 -3.45
C TYR A 264 -9.54 -10.36 -4.36
N SER A 265 -9.89 -9.87 -5.55
CA SER A 265 -8.96 -9.19 -6.44
C SER A 265 -8.92 -7.68 -6.14
N TYR A 266 -7.73 -7.11 -6.15
CA TYR A 266 -7.49 -5.67 -6.05
C TYR A 266 -7.08 -5.16 -7.44
N PRO A 267 -8.02 -4.59 -8.21
CA PRO A 267 -7.69 -3.93 -9.48
C PRO A 267 -6.82 -2.71 -9.25
N ILE A 268 -6.13 -2.29 -10.31
CA ILE A 268 -5.39 -1.03 -10.33
C ILE A 268 -6.35 0.12 -10.03
N LEU A 269 -5.92 1.04 -9.17
CA LEU A 269 -6.65 2.27 -8.89
C LEU A 269 -6.06 3.40 -9.73
N ARG A 270 -6.88 4.00 -10.58
CA ARG A 270 -6.48 5.12 -11.44
C ARG A 270 -7.29 6.35 -11.10
N GLU A 271 -6.64 7.51 -11.06
CA GLU A 271 -7.31 8.80 -10.94
C GLU A 271 -8.31 9.00 -12.10
N VAL A 272 -9.54 9.41 -11.77
CA VAL A 272 -10.67 9.36 -12.71
C VAL A 272 -10.56 10.31 -13.90
N ARG A 273 -9.77 11.38 -13.80
CA ARG A 273 -9.49 12.35 -14.87
C ARG A 273 -8.07 12.26 -15.42
N GLY A 274 -7.29 11.24 -15.02
CA GLY A 274 -5.90 11.11 -15.43
C GLY A 274 -4.96 12.14 -14.80
N GLY A 275 -5.35 12.73 -13.66
CA GLY A 275 -4.48 13.61 -12.90
C GLY A 275 -3.29 12.86 -12.30
N LEU A 276 -2.16 13.54 -12.17
CA LEU A 276 -0.98 13.01 -11.49
C LEU A 276 -1.31 12.76 -10.01
N VAL A 277 -0.76 11.69 -9.43
CA VAL A 277 -0.98 11.33 -8.02
C VAL A 277 0.34 11.20 -7.29
N ALA A 278 0.44 11.86 -6.14
CA ALA A 278 1.51 11.67 -5.16
C ALA A 278 0.94 11.09 -3.86
N GLN A 279 1.72 10.19 -3.25
CA GLN A 279 1.46 9.48 -2.00
C GLN A 279 2.68 9.57 -1.09
N PHE A 280 2.46 9.73 0.21
CA PHE A 280 3.41 9.44 1.27
C PHE A 280 2.72 8.67 2.36
N GLU A 281 3.43 7.75 3.03
CA GLU A 281 2.82 6.95 4.08
C GLU A 281 3.79 6.55 5.18
N HIS A 282 3.27 6.59 6.41
CA HIS A 282 3.92 6.01 7.58
C HIS A 282 2.94 5.15 8.38
N THR A 283 3.49 4.09 8.96
CA THR A 283 2.83 3.33 10.02
C THR A 283 3.23 3.88 11.37
N VAL A 284 2.24 4.16 12.21
CA VAL A 284 2.45 4.66 13.57
C VAL A 284 1.75 3.79 14.61
N ILE A 285 2.35 3.72 15.79
CA ILE A 285 1.71 3.19 17.00
C ILE A 285 1.21 4.38 17.80
N VAL A 286 -0.09 4.46 18.05
CA VAL A 286 -0.71 5.55 18.82
C VAL A 286 -0.28 5.45 20.29
N GLU A 287 0.19 6.55 20.84
CA GLU A 287 0.59 6.66 22.25
C GLU A 287 -0.31 7.66 22.99
N LYS A 288 -0.21 7.69 24.32
CA LYS A 288 -0.99 8.62 25.14
C LYS A 288 -0.80 10.08 24.73
N GLU A 289 0.45 10.48 24.48
CA GLU A 289 0.85 11.84 24.10
C GLU A 289 1.67 11.80 22.81
N GLY A 290 1.04 11.39 21.70
CA GLY A 290 1.66 11.38 20.38
C GLY A 290 1.50 10.06 19.64
N ALA A 291 2.46 9.78 18.77
CA ALA A 291 2.58 8.50 18.09
C ALA A 291 4.05 8.13 17.88
N TYR A 292 4.35 6.84 17.97
CA TYR A 292 5.64 6.30 17.57
C TYR A 292 5.62 5.94 16.09
N ILE A 293 6.41 6.63 15.27
CA ILE A 293 6.55 6.33 13.84
C ILE A 293 7.47 5.12 13.68
N THR A 294 6.95 4.05 13.07
CA THR A 294 7.72 2.81 12.87
C THR A 294 8.61 2.84 11.63
N THR A 295 8.25 3.61 10.59
CA THR A 295 8.84 3.57 9.23
C THR A 295 9.58 4.84 8.80
#